data_AF-A0A4R4SE30-F1
#
_entry.id   AF-A0A4R4SE30-F1
#
_cell.length_a   1.000
_cell.length_b   1.000
_cell.length_c   1.000
_cell.angle_alpha   90.00
_cell.angle_beta   90.00
_cell.angle_gamma   90.00
#
_symmetry.space_group_name_H-M   'P 1'
#
loop_
_entity.id
_entity.type
_entity.pdbx_description
1 polymer ?
#
loop_
_entity_poly.entity_id
_entity_poly.type
_entity_poly.pdbx_seq_one_letter_code
_entity_poly.pdbx_strand_id
1 'polypeptide(L)' 'MNNPRPKVRVSRALGIPLTPKAVKYFEARPYPPG' A
#
# COMPACT_ATOMS: atom_id res chain seq x y z
N MET A 1 2.15 17.83 4.16
CA MET A 1 1.66 16.63 3.43
C MET A 1 2.80 15.62 3.29
N ASN A 2 3.15 14.89 4.36
CA ASN A 2 4.19 13.85 4.32
C ASN A 2 3.82 12.67 5.23
N ASN A 3 2.58 12.19 5.13
CA ASN A 3 2.22 10.94 5.78
C ASN A 3 2.62 9.79 4.83
N PRO A 4 3.36 8.78 5.30
CA PRO A 4 3.66 7.60 4.48
C PRO A 4 2.47 6.62 4.37
N ARG A 5 1.40 6.82 5.16
CA ARG A 5 0.20 5.96 5.19
C ARG A 5 -0.68 6.04 3.92
N PRO A 6 -0.94 7.22 3.33
CA PRO A 6 -1.67 7.35 2.07
C PRO A 6 -1.00 6.60 0.91
N LYS A 7 0.34 6.65 0.79
CA LYS A 7 1.05 5.99 -0.33
C LYS A 7 0.85 4.47 -0.34
N VAL A 8 0.84 3.83 0.84
CA VAL A 8 0.57 2.38 0.97
C VAL A 8 -0.90 2.08 0.64
N ARG A 9 -1.85 2.92 1.08
CA ARG A 9 -3.27 2.78 0.72
C ARG A 9 -3.47 2.87 -0.79
N VAL A 10 -2.89 3.87 -1.44
CA VAL A 10 -2.97 4.04 -2.90
C VAL A 10 -2.34 2.85 -3.63
N SER A 11 -1.14 2.42 -3.22
CA SER A 11 -0.47 1.24 -3.80
C SER A 11 -1.38 0.01 -3.75
N ARG A 12 -2.00 -0.26 -2.60
CA ARG A 12 -2.89 -1.42 -2.41
C ARG A 12 -4.23 -1.29 -3.12
N ALA A 13 -4.77 -0.07 -3.26
CA ALA A 13 -5.98 0.16 -4.04
C ALA A 13 -5.76 -0.09 -5.54
N LEU A 14 -4.56 0.23 -6.04
CA LEU A 14 -4.17 0.02 -7.44
C LEU A 14 -3.71 -1.42 -7.73
N GLY A 15 -3.42 -2.22 -6.69
CA GLY A 15 -2.83 -3.55 -6.87
C GLY A 15 -1.36 -3.55 -7.29
N ILE A 16 -0.65 -2.41 -7.17
CA ILE A 16 0.75 -2.25 -7.58
C ILE A 16 1.59 -1.69 -6.41
N PRO A 17 2.72 -2.32 -6.01
CA PRO A 17 3.54 -1.85 -4.89
C PRO A 17 4.44 -0.66 -5.29
N LEU A 18 3.93 0.56 -5.15
CA LEU A 18 4.66 1.79 -5.54
C LEU A 18 5.84 2.16 -4.61
N THR A 19 6.00 1.47 -3.48
CA THR A 19 7.06 1.75 -2.49
C THR A 19 7.55 0.46 -1.82
N PRO A 20 8.81 0.40 -1.34
CA PRO A 20 9.33 -0.75 -0.60
C PRO A 20 8.50 -1.08 0.65
N LYS A 21 7.93 -0.05 1.29
CA LYS A 21 7.00 -0.25 2.42
C LYS A 21 5.74 -0.98 1.96
N ALA A 22 5.18 -0.64 0.80
CA ALA A 22 3.95 -1.26 0.30
C ALA A 22 4.11 -2.77 0.07
N VAL A 23 5.26 -3.24 -0.41
CA VAL A 23 5.56 -4.68 -0.61
C VAL A 23 5.22 -5.49 0.64
N LYS A 24 5.70 -5.05 1.81
CA LYS A 24 5.42 -5.71 3.10
C LYS A 24 3.93 -5.77 3.44
N TYR A 25 3.14 -4.79 3.02
CA TYR A 25 1.70 -4.77 3.25
C TYR A 25 0.90 -5.58 2.23
N PHE A 26 1.44 -5.81 1.03
CA PHE A 26 0.83 -6.72 0.06
C PHE A 26 0.84 -8.15 0.58
N GLU A 27 1.97 -8.59 1.13
CA GLU A 27 2.12 -9.90 1.77
C GLU A 27 1.22 -10.04 3.00
N ALA A 28 1.22 -9.05 3.89
CA ALA A 28 0.46 -9.11 5.15
C ALA A 28 -1.06 -8.91 4.97
N ARG A 29 -1.47 -8.25 3.88
CA ARG A 29 -2.88 -7.89 3.65
C ARG A 29 -3.21 -7.95 2.15
N PRO A 30 -3.61 -9.13 1.64
CA PRO A 30 -3.80 -9.36 0.20
C PRO A 30 -5.06 -8.71 -0.40
N TYR A 31 -6.01 -8.27 0.43
CA TYR A 31 -7.27 -7.65 -0.01
C TYR A 31 -7.16 -6.12 -0.13
N PRO A 32 -7.89 -5.44 -1.05
CA PRO A 32 -7.82 -3.98 -1.19
C PRO A 32 -8.25 -3.24 0.09
N PRO A 33 -7.74 -2.02 0.33
CA PRO A 33 -8.18 -1.22 1.46
C PRO A 33 -9.61 -0.72 1.24
N GLY A 34 -10.47 -0.89 2.25
CA GLY A 34 -11.73 -0.14 2.37
C GLY A 34 -11.50 1.32 2.76
#